data_AF-A0A847DL31-F1
#
_entry.id   AF-A0A847DL31-F1
#
_cell.length_a   1.000
_cell.length_b   1.000
_cell.length_c   1.000
_cell.angle_alpha   90.00
_cell.angle_beta   90.00
_cell.angle_gamma   90.00
#
_symmetry.space_group_name_H-M   'P 1'
#
loop_
_entity.id
_entity.type
_entity.pdbx_description
1 polymer ?
#
loop_
_entity_poly.entity_id
_entity_poly.type
_entity_poly.pdbx_seq_one_letter_code
_entity_poly.pdbx_strand_id
1 'polypeptide(L)'
;MSQQVLFAIPNVTTPNQPVIFNAERCNGCNHCVEVCPIDVYIPNPVKGKPPIILHQDECWYCGCCANDCPRPGAIKFNWPLQSRAYWKNKKTGEIGQI
;
A
#
# COMPACT_ATOMS: atom_id res chain seq x y z
N MET A 1 23.97 6.34 17.56
CA MET A 1 23.41 6.67 16.24
C MET A 1 22.55 7.92 16.41
N SER A 2 23.05 9.06 15.94
CA SER A 2 22.35 10.36 16.04
C SER A 2 21.03 10.29 15.28
N GLN A 3 19.91 10.53 15.98
CA GLN A 3 18.61 10.71 15.33
C GLN A 3 18.68 11.96 14.47
N GLN A 4 18.75 11.80 13.16
CA GLN A 4 18.61 12.91 12.22
C GLN A 4 17.13 13.21 12.06
N VAL A 5 16.76 14.47 12.29
CA VAL A 5 15.40 14.95 12.03
C VAL A 5 15.27 15.13 10.52
N LEU A 6 14.55 14.22 9.87
CA LEU A 6 14.27 14.30 8.44
C LEU A 6 12.94 15.04 8.25
N PHE A 7 12.96 16.10 7.45
CA PHE A 7 11.75 16.77 7.00
C PHE A 7 11.34 16.16 5.66
N ALA A 8 10.24 15.41 5.64
CA ALA A 8 9.64 14.88 4.43
C ALA A 8 8.29 15.57 4.21
N ILE A 9 8.11 16.17 3.04
CA ILE A 9 6.85 16.78 2.64
C ILE A 9 6.18 15.79 1.69
N PRO A 10 4.98 15.26 2.02
CA PRO A 10 4.27 14.39 1.10
C PRO A 10 3.96 15.14 -0.19
N ASN A 11 4.08 14.46 -1.33
CA ASN A 11 3.68 15.04 -2.60
C ASN A 11 2.19 15.43 -2.55
N VAL A 12 1.80 16.46 -3.32
CA VAL A 12 0.41 16.91 -3.42
C VAL A 12 -0.45 15.70 -3.76
N THR A 13 -1.41 15.41 -2.90
CA THR A 13 -2.23 14.21 -3.03
C THR A 13 -3.15 14.35 -4.23
N THR A 14 -2.71 13.82 -5.37
CA THR A 14 -3.61 13.53 -6.49
C THR A 14 -4.67 12.54 -6.01
N PRO A 15 -5.84 12.42 -6.65
CA PRO A 15 -6.90 11.49 -6.23
C PRO A 15 -6.49 10.00 -6.35
N ASN A 16 -5.23 9.72 -6.69
CA ASN A 16 -4.70 8.39 -6.75
C ASN A 16 -4.43 7.85 -5.33
N GLN A 17 -5.29 6.94 -4.88
CA GLN A 17 -5.10 6.21 -3.62
C GLN A 17 -4.84 4.73 -3.94
N PRO A 18 -3.61 4.33 -4.30
CA PRO A 18 -3.31 2.97 -4.75
C PRO A 18 -3.27 1.97 -3.59
N VAL A 19 -2.97 2.43 -2.38
CA VAL A 19 -2.81 1.58 -1.20
C VAL A 19 -3.61 2.15 -0.03
N ILE A 20 -4.39 1.27 0.61
CA ILE A 20 -5.24 1.61 1.75
C ILE A 20 -4.83 0.73 2.91
N PHE A 21 -4.38 1.34 4.01
CA PHE A 21 -4.00 0.61 5.22
C PHE A 21 -5.19 0.42 6.15
N ASN A 22 -5.35 -0.79 6.68
CA ASN A 22 -6.23 -1.06 7.81
C ASN A 22 -5.44 -0.86 9.12
N ALA A 23 -5.72 0.24 9.83
CA ALA A 23 -5.03 0.62 11.05
C ALA A 23 -5.25 -0.34 12.24
N GLU A 24 -6.30 -1.17 12.22
CA GLU A 24 -6.57 -2.16 13.28
C GLU A 24 -5.69 -3.41 13.12
N ARG A 25 -5.33 -3.74 11.88
CA ARG A 25 -4.53 -4.94 11.57
C ARG A 25 -3.05 -4.63 11.43
N CYS A 26 -2.72 -3.47 10.86
CA CYS A 26 -1.35 -3.02 10.68
C CYS A 26 -0.70 -2.74 12.05
N ASN A 27 0.53 -3.20 12.24
CA ASN A 27 1.31 -2.98 13.46
C ASN A 27 2.55 -2.09 13.23
N GLY A 28 2.65 -1.43 12.08
CA GLY A 28 3.79 -0.58 11.75
C GLY A 28 5.13 -1.31 11.64
N CYS A 29 5.14 -2.58 11.20
CA CYS A 29 6.37 -3.36 11.00
C CYS A 29 7.27 -2.85 9.86
N ASN A 30 6.78 -1.95 9.01
CA ASN A 30 7.50 -1.36 7.88
C ASN A 30 7.99 -2.34 6.80
N HIS A 31 7.55 -3.60 6.80
CA HIS A 31 7.90 -4.53 5.72
C HIS A 31 7.49 -4.02 4.32
N CYS A 32 6.35 -3.33 4.23
CA CYS A 32 5.92 -2.67 2.99
C CYS A 32 6.84 -1.51 2.54
N VAL A 33 7.60 -0.90 3.45
CA VAL A 33 8.65 0.08 3.12
C VAL A 33 9.83 -0.62 2.48
N GLU A 34 10.24 -1.78 3.02
CA GLU A 34 11.40 -2.55 2.54
C GLU A 34 11.18 -3.20 1.16
N VAL A 35 9.97 -3.72 0.90
CA VAL A 35 9.67 -4.43 -0.35
C VAL A 35 9.27 -3.51 -1.50
N CYS A 36 9.11 -2.21 -1.25
CA CYS A 36 8.70 -1.28 -2.29
C CYS A 36 9.88 -0.97 -3.22
N PRO A 37 9.85 -1.37 -4.50
CA PRO A 37 11.01 -1.21 -5.40
C PRO A 37 11.27 0.24 -5.82
N ILE A 38 10.38 1.16 -5.46
CA ILE A 38 10.39 2.58 -5.87
C ILE A 38 10.25 3.51 -4.66
N ASP A 39 10.39 2.99 -3.44
CA ASP A 39 10.52 3.77 -2.20
C ASP A 39 9.43 4.85 -1.95
N VAL A 40 8.17 4.56 -2.28
CA VAL A 40 7.06 5.52 -2.09
C VAL A 40 6.62 5.72 -0.64
N TYR A 41 7.17 4.95 0.30
CA TYR A 41 6.77 4.97 1.71
C TYR A 41 7.88 5.49 2.61
N ILE A 42 7.48 6.06 3.74
CA ILE A 42 8.37 6.29 4.88
C ILE A 42 7.78 5.68 6.16
N PRO A 43 8.62 5.24 7.11
CA PRO A 43 8.15 4.80 8.42
C PRO A 43 7.32 5.87 9.13
N ASN A 44 6.29 5.46 9.84
CA ASN A 44 5.52 6.38 10.67
C ASN A 44 6.34 6.78 11.91
N PRO A 45 6.41 8.08 12.28
CA PRO A 45 7.05 8.50 13.52
C PRO A 45 6.37 7.92 14.76
N VAL A 46 5.07 7.62 14.68
CA VAL A 46 4.31 6.97 15.75
C VAL A 46 4.42 5.46 15.60
N LYS A 47 5.05 4.80 16.60
CA LYS A 47 5.16 3.34 16.65
C LYS A 47 3.78 2.67 16.57
N GLY A 48 3.69 1.59 15.82
CA GLY A 48 2.45 0.82 15.67
C GLY A 48 1.49 1.36 14.61
N LYS A 49 1.72 2.57 14.07
CA LYS A 49 0.88 3.12 13.00
C LYS A 49 1.34 2.64 11.62
N PRO A 50 0.44 2.60 10.63
CA PRO A 50 0.81 2.33 9.24
C PRO A 50 1.84 3.34 8.72
N PRO A 51 2.74 2.93 7.81
CA PRO A 51 3.69 3.86 7.20
C PRO A 51 2.97 4.95 6.41
N ILE A 52 3.67 6.06 6.20
CA ILE A 52 3.16 7.19 5.44
C ILE A 52 3.48 6.95 3.97
N ILE A 53 2.51 7.17 3.08
CA ILE A 53 2.73 7.15 1.64
C ILE A 53 3.20 8.55 1.23
N LEU A 54 4.47 8.68 0.88
CA LEU A 54 5.10 9.95 0.55
C LEU A 54 4.84 10.35 -0.91
N HIS A 55 4.99 9.38 -1.83
CA HIS A 55 4.90 9.57 -3.28
C HIS A 55 3.86 8.62 -3.90
N GLN A 56 2.58 8.84 -3.59
CA GLN A 56 1.50 7.93 -4.02
C GLN A 56 1.32 7.87 -5.54
N ASP A 57 1.67 8.95 -6.24
CA ASP A 57 1.59 9.10 -7.70
C ASP A 57 2.67 8.32 -8.44
N GLU A 58 3.79 8.04 -7.79
CA GLU A 58 4.87 7.23 -8.36
C GLU A 58 4.61 5.73 -8.24
N CYS A 59 3.55 5.31 -7.54
CA CYS A 59 3.22 3.91 -7.34
C CYS A 59 3.11 3.15 -8.67
N TRP A 60 3.98 2.15 -8.88
CA TRP A 60 4.00 1.30 -10.07
C TRP A 60 2.84 0.29 -10.15
N TYR A 61 2.00 0.23 -9.13
CA TYR A 61 0.95 -0.78 -9.01
C TYR A 61 1.46 -2.23 -9.05
N CYS A 62 2.66 -2.50 -8.50
CA CYS A 62 3.21 -3.87 -8.47
C CYS A 62 2.50 -4.82 -7.51
N GLY A 63 1.83 -4.30 -6.47
CA GLY A 63 1.16 -5.11 -5.46
C GLY A 63 2.06 -5.80 -4.42
N CYS A 64 3.40 -5.68 -4.51
CA CYS A 64 4.35 -6.33 -3.60
C CYS A 64 4.06 -6.03 -2.12
N CYS A 65 3.75 -4.78 -1.79
CA CYS A 65 3.42 -4.38 -0.42
C CYS A 65 2.22 -5.15 0.15
N ALA A 66 1.19 -5.41 -0.65
CA ALA A 66 -0.01 -6.12 -0.22
C ALA A 66 0.19 -7.63 -0.18
N ASN A 67 0.94 -8.18 -1.16
CA ASN A 67 1.24 -9.60 -1.27
C ASN A 67 2.17 -10.10 -0.17
N ASP A 68 3.24 -9.35 0.10
CA ASP A 68 4.29 -9.76 1.04
C ASP A 68 3.96 -9.36 2.49
N CYS A 69 2.86 -8.63 2.70
CA CYS A 69 2.47 -8.22 4.03
C CYS A 69 2.29 -9.44 4.95
N PRO A 70 3.05 -9.57 6.05
CA PRO A 70 2.93 -10.72 6.96
C PRO A 70 1.60 -10.72 7.73
N ARG A 71 0.77 -9.68 7.56
CA ARG A 71 -0.52 -9.50 8.22
C ARG A 71 -1.64 -9.41 7.18
N PRO A 72 -2.30 -10.54 6.86
CA PRO A 72 -3.37 -10.58 5.87
C PRO A 72 -4.49 -9.55 6.12
N GLY A 73 -4.79 -8.76 5.09
CA GLY A 73 -5.81 -7.70 5.15
C GLY A 73 -5.39 -6.44 5.91
N ALA A 74 -4.12 -6.30 6.32
CA ALA A 74 -3.59 -5.01 6.79
C ALA A 74 -3.45 -3.98 5.66
N ILE A 75 -3.34 -4.45 4.42
CA ILE A 75 -3.20 -3.63 3.22
C ILE A 75 -4.25 -4.07 2.22
N LYS A 76 -5.03 -3.10 1.72
CA LYS A 76 -5.92 -3.26 0.58
C LYS A 76 -5.33 -2.50 -0.59
N PHE A 77 -5.07 -3.22 -1.68
CA PHE A 77 -4.59 -2.64 -2.91
C PHE A 77 -5.78 -2.16 -3.76
N ASN A 78 -5.78 -0.88 -4.12
CA ASN A 78 -6.78 -0.27 -4.99
C ASN A 78 -6.23 -0.23 -6.41
N TRP A 79 -6.50 -1.30 -7.16
CA TRP A 79 -6.08 -1.41 -8.56
C TRP A 79 -6.68 -0.28 -9.41
N PRO A 80 -5.89 0.28 -10.36
CA PRO A 80 -6.38 1.30 -11.26
C PRO A 80 -7.38 0.68 -12.23
N LEU A 81 -8.32 1.46 -12.74
CA LEU A 81 -9.49 0.94 -13.48
C LEU A 81 -9.09 0.01 -14.64
N GLN A 82 -8.04 0.37 -15.37
CA GLN A 82 -7.51 -0.40 -16.50
C GLN A 82 -6.91 -1.77 -16.12
N SER A 83 -6.59 -1.97 -14.85
CA SER A 83 -5.96 -3.20 -14.33
C SER A 83 -6.85 -3.94 -13.32
N ARG A 84 -8.12 -3.54 -13.18
CA ARG A 84 -9.13 -4.31 -12.44
C ARG A 84 -9.55 -5.50 -13.27
N ALA A 85 -8.77 -6.56 -13.21
CA ALA A 85 -9.13 -7.82 -13.83
C ALA A 85 -10.32 -8.44 -13.08
N TYR A 86 -11.33 -8.82 -13.85
CA TYR A 86 -12.48 -9.57 -13.35
C TYR A 86 -12.43 -10.97 -13.91
N TRP A 87 -12.86 -11.93 -13.10
CA TRP A 87 -13.11 -13.28 -13.55
C TRP A 87 -14.60 -13.58 -13.45
N LYS A 88 -15.10 -14.42 -14.35
CA LYS A 88 -16.47 -14.89 -14.33
C LYS A 88 -16.48 -16.41 -14.25
N ASN A 89 -17.18 -16.95 -13.25
CA ASN A 89 -17.46 -18.37 -13.19
C ASN A 89 -18.39 -18.75 -14.35
N LYS A 90 -17.93 -19.63 -15.25
CA LYS A 90 -18.76 -20.06 -16.38
C LYS A 90 -20.02 -20.83 -15.96
N LYS A 91 -20.01 -21.49 -14.79
CA LYS A 91 -21.12 -22.32 -14.30
C LYS A 91 -22.09 -21.56 -13.40
N THR A 92 -21.58 -20.83 -12.41
CA THR A 92 -22.42 -20.10 -11.44
C THR A 92 -22.77 -18.69 -11.90
N GLY A 93 -22.05 -18.14 -12.88
CA GLY A 93 -22.21 -16.76 -13.33
C GLY A 93 -21.63 -15.71 -12.37
N GLU A 94 -21.06 -16.14 -11.24
CA GLU A 94 -20.43 -15.25 -10.25
C GLU A 94 -19.28 -14.46 -10.89
N ILE A 95 -19.24 -13.16 -10.61
CA ILE A 95 -18.18 -12.26 -11.05
C ILE A 95 -17.35 -11.91 -9.82
N GLY A 96 -16.06 -12.16 -9.89
CA GLY A 96 -15.09 -11.74 -8.88
C GLY A 96 -14.07 -10.78 -9.48
N GLN A 97 -13.45 -10.00 -8.60
CA GLN A 97 -12.30 -9.17 -8.94
C GLN A 97 -11.04 -9.87 -8.40
N ILE A 98 -9.94 -9.84 -9.17
CA ILE A 98 -8.61 -10.26 -8.68
C ILE A 98 -8.17 -9.32 -7.55
#